data_AF-A0AAU1G0F4-F1
#
_entry.id   AF-A0AAU1G0F4-F1
#
_cell.length_a   1.000
_cell.length_b   1.000
_cell.length_c   1.000
_cell.angle_alpha   90.00
_cell.angle_beta   90.00
_cell.angle_gamma   90.00
#
_symmetry.space_group_name_H-M   'P 1'
#
loop_
_entity.id
_entity.type
_entity.pdbx_description
1 polymer ?
#
loop_
_entity_poly.entity_id
_entity_poly.type
_entity_poly.pdbx_seq_one_letter_code
_entity_poly.pdbx_strand_id
1 'polypeptide(L)'
;MAAHVAANPDAPGALLAELARHEPVRKTLRRIAVHPNATADALLPALADARAGRCAAAHPALAPSVLLALLEGPDEGGPRPRPNPALPPAVMEELVARYSEPGVTRPVS
;
A
#
# COMPACT_ATOMS: atom_id res chain seq x y z
N MET A 1 -15.95 -1.68 15.81
CA MET A 1 -16.06 -0.22 16.02
C MET A 1 -15.04 0.54 15.18
N ALA A 2 -13.74 0.22 15.27
CA ALA A 2 -12.66 0.87 14.50
C ALA A 2 -12.87 0.94 12.97
N ALA A 3 -13.36 -0.12 12.33
CA ALA A 3 -13.65 -0.10 10.89
C ALA A 3 -14.73 0.91 10.48
N HIS A 4 -15.61 1.31 11.40
CA HIS A 4 -16.63 2.32 11.14
C HIS A 4 -16.05 3.73 11.23
N VAL A 5 -15.10 3.94 12.16
CA VAL A 5 -14.31 5.18 12.27
C VAL A 5 -13.47 5.36 11.01
N ALA A 6 -12.76 4.32 10.57
CA ALA A 6 -11.97 4.36 9.33
C ALA A 6 -12.82 4.46 8.04
N ALA A 7 -14.14 4.31 8.13
CA ALA A 7 -15.04 4.52 7.00
C ALA A 7 -15.63 5.95 6.96
N ASN A 8 -15.44 6.74 8.02
CA ASN A 8 -15.84 8.14 8.03
C ASN A 8 -14.84 8.96 7.21
N PRO A 9 -15.24 9.61 6.09
CA PRO A 9 -14.32 10.38 5.24
C PRO A 9 -13.65 11.54 5.99
N ASP A 10 -14.27 12.05 7.05
CA ASP A 10 -13.72 13.13 7.88
C ASP A 10 -12.83 12.61 9.02
N ALA A 11 -12.56 11.29 9.07
CA ALA A 11 -11.67 10.73 10.07
C ALA A 11 -10.27 11.37 9.94
N PRO A 12 -9.74 11.95 11.04
CA PRO A 12 -8.41 12.54 11.02
C PRO A 12 -7.34 11.48 10.77
N GLY A 13 -6.33 11.82 9.97
CA GLY A 13 -5.22 10.92 9.65
C GLY A 13 -4.47 10.39 10.88
N ALA A 14 -4.29 11.22 11.90
CA ALA A 14 -3.67 10.83 13.17
C ALA A 14 -4.46 9.73 13.90
N LEU A 15 -5.80 9.83 13.91
CA LEU A 15 -6.67 8.80 14.49
C LEU A 15 -6.59 7.49 13.69
N LEU A 16 -6.53 7.57 12.36
CA LEU A 16 -6.31 6.38 11.52
C LEU A 16 -4.96 5.71 11.82
N ALA A 17 -3.91 6.48 12.09
CA ALA A 17 -2.60 5.96 12.46
C ALA A 17 -2.61 5.28 13.84
N GLU A 18 -3.33 5.83 14.81
CA GLU A 18 -3.54 5.16 16.10
C GLU A 18 -4.32 3.86 15.94
N LEU A 19 -5.41 3.87 15.16
CA LEU A 19 -6.19 2.66 14.88
C LEU A 19 -5.37 1.59 14.17
N ALA A 20 -4.54 1.96 13.19
CA ALA A 20 -3.68 1.03 12.46
C ALA A 20 -2.64 0.34 13.38
N ARG A 21 -2.14 1.06 14.39
CA ARG A 21 -1.13 0.55 15.34
C ARG A 21 -1.74 -0.29 16.46
N HIS A 22 -2.86 0.16 17.03
CA HIS A 22 -3.44 -0.47 18.22
C HIS A 22 -4.50 -1.52 17.88
N GLU A 23 -5.20 -1.38 16.75
CA GLU A 23 -6.22 -2.35 16.30
C GLU A 23 -6.04 -2.72 14.81
N PRO A 24 -4.99 -3.49 14.47
CA PRO A 24 -4.68 -3.90 13.09
C PRO A 24 -5.62 -5.00 12.57
N VAL A 25 -6.92 -4.82 12.75
CA VAL A 25 -7.93 -5.72 12.21
C VAL A 25 -7.98 -5.54 10.69
N ARG A 26 -7.91 -6.65 9.94
CA ARG A 26 -7.88 -6.66 8.46
C ARG A 26 -8.92 -5.73 7.81
N LYS A 27 -10.14 -5.67 8.38
CA LYS A 27 -11.22 -4.80 7.88
C LYS A 27 -10.90 -3.31 8.06
N THR A 28 -10.32 -2.93 9.19
CA THR A 28 -9.90 -1.56 9.49
C THR A 28 -8.73 -1.16 8.59
N LEU A 29 -7.69 -1.99 8.48
CA LEU A 29 -6.53 -1.72 7.63
C LEU A 29 -6.91 -1.50 6.16
N ARG A 30 -7.85 -2.28 5.64
CA ARG A 30 -8.37 -2.08 4.27
C ARG A 30 -9.08 -0.74 4.09
N ARG A 31 -9.80 -0.27 5.11
CA ARG A 31 -10.48 1.03 5.07
C ARG A 31 -9.47 2.17 5.13
N ILE A 32 -8.49 2.06 6.02
CA ILE A 32 -7.38 3.01 6.12
C ILE A 32 -6.62 3.09 4.79
N ALA A 33 -6.32 1.96 4.16
CA ALA A 33 -5.52 1.90 2.93
C ALA A 33 -6.16 2.60 1.70
N VAL A 34 -7.48 2.84 1.73
CA VAL A 34 -8.20 3.58 0.67
C VAL A 34 -8.70 4.94 1.14
N HIS A 35 -8.35 5.34 2.36
CA HIS A 35 -8.88 6.55 2.97
C HIS A 35 -8.13 7.78 2.47
N PRO A 36 -8.80 8.84 1.99
CA PRO A 36 -8.13 10.02 1.41
C PRO A 36 -7.22 10.75 2.42
N ASN A 37 -7.61 10.76 3.70
CA ASN A 37 -6.82 11.39 4.78
C ASN A 37 -5.79 10.44 5.40
N ALA A 38 -5.56 9.25 4.83
CA ALA A 38 -4.56 8.34 5.37
C ALA A 38 -3.16 8.93 5.23
N THR A 39 -2.46 9.03 6.36
CA THR A 39 -1.06 9.45 6.41
C THR A 39 -0.14 8.27 6.16
N ALA A 40 1.12 8.53 5.85
CA ALA A 40 2.14 7.49 5.73
C ALA A 40 2.14 6.54 6.95
N ASP A 41 2.10 7.09 8.17
CA ASP A 41 2.10 6.31 9.42
C ASP A 41 0.89 5.39 9.55
N ALA A 42 -0.28 5.79 9.04
CA ALA A 42 -1.48 4.95 9.04
C ALA A 42 -1.41 3.83 7.99
N LEU A 43 -0.65 4.04 6.91
CA LEU A 43 -0.52 3.11 5.79
C LEU A 43 0.57 2.05 6.03
N LEU A 44 1.60 2.35 6.82
CA LEU A 44 2.68 1.41 7.11
C LEU A 44 2.17 0.06 7.68
N PRO A 45 1.26 0.01 8.68
CA PRO A 45 0.72 -1.25 9.15
C PRO A 45 -0.15 -1.97 8.10
N ALA A 46 -0.78 -1.22 7.18
CA ALA A 46 -1.58 -1.80 6.11
C ALA A 46 -0.73 -2.52 5.05
N LEU A 47 0.55 -2.14 4.88
CA LEU A 47 1.49 -2.83 3.98
C LEU A 47 1.75 -4.29 4.39
N ALA A 48 1.59 -4.64 5.66
CA ALA A 48 1.74 -6.02 6.12
C ALA A 48 0.53 -6.91 5.78
N ASP A 49 -0.64 -6.34 5.44
CA ASP A 49 -1.82 -7.10 4.99
C ASP A 49 -1.81 -7.23 3.47
N ALA A 50 -1.90 -8.45 2.94
CA ALA A 50 -1.80 -8.70 1.49
C ALA A 50 -2.85 -7.96 0.64
N ARG A 51 -4.03 -7.64 1.20
CA ARG A 51 -5.10 -6.94 0.45
C ARG A 51 -5.07 -5.43 0.70
N ALA A 52 -4.87 -4.99 1.93
CA ALA A 52 -4.76 -3.58 2.26
C ALA A 52 -3.45 -2.99 1.71
N GLY A 53 -2.37 -3.76 1.72
CA GLY A 53 -1.06 -3.35 1.27
C GLY A 53 -1.03 -2.94 -0.19
N ARG A 54 -1.80 -3.61 -1.06
CA ARG A 54 -1.94 -3.20 -2.47
C ARG A 54 -2.60 -1.83 -2.64
N CYS A 55 -3.56 -1.50 -1.79
CA CYS A 55 -4.20 -0.18 -1.80
C CYS A 55 -3.25 0.87 -1.19
N ALA A 56 -2.60 0.53 -0.08
CA ALA A 56 -1.65 1.41 0.59
C ALA A 56 -0.47 1.76 -0.31
N ALA A 57 0.11 0.80 -1.03
CA ALA A 57 1.23 1.01 -1.93
C ALA A 57 0.87 1.87 -3.17
N ALA A 58 -0.41 2.01 -3.50
CA ALA A 58 -0.90 2.92 -4.54
C ALA A 58 -1.21 4.33 -4.00
N HIS A 59 -1.12 4.54 -2.69
CA HIS A 59 -1.55 5.77 -2.05
C HIS A 59 -0.49 6.89 -2.20
N PRO A 60 -0.88 8.11 -2.59
CA PRO A 60 0.06 9.22 -2.84
C PRO A 60 0.77 9.71 -1.58
N ALA A 61 0.22 9.43 -0.40
CA ALA A 61 0.83 9.84 0.88
C ALA A 61 2.04 9.00 1.31
N LEU A 62 2.34 7.89 0.63
CA LEU A 62 3.54 7.10 0.93
C LEU A 62 4.80 7.74 0.32
N ALA A 63 5.85 7.79 1.13
CA ALA A 63 7.14 8.29 0.68
C ALA A 63 7.75 7.38 -0.41
N PRO A 64 8.46 7.96 -1.40
CA PRO A 64 9.07 7.18 -2.48
C PRO A 64 10.05 6.12 -1.95
N SER A 65 10.78 6.44 -0.87
CA SER A 65 11.71 5.51 -0.21
C SER A 65 11.04 4.25 0.32
N VAL A 66 9.81 4.35 0.83
CA VAL A 66 9.02 3.18 1.29
C VAL A 66 8.60 2.31 0.10
N LEU A 67 8.18 2.96 -0.99
CA LEU A 67 7.78 2.25 -2.21
C LEU A 67 8.97 1.55 -2.89
N LEU A 68 10.15 2.17 -2.87
CA LEU A 68 11.40 1.55 -3.34
C LEU A 68 11.79 0.34 -2.49
N ALA A 69 11.69 0.44 -1.16
CA ALA A 69 11.94 -0.69 -0.27
C ALA A 69 10.97 -1.88 -0.53
N LEU A 70 9.73 -1.60 -0.93
CA LEU A 70 8.78 -2.65 -1.35
C LEU A 70 9.15 -3.29 -2.69
N LEU A 71 9.83 -2.56 -3.59
CA LEU A 71 10.32 -3.07 -4.87
C LEU A 71 11.59 -3.92 -4.72
N GLU A 72 12.44 -3.59 -3.76
CA GLU A 72 13.66 -4.34 -3.42
C GLU A 72 13.37 -5.56 -2.53
N GLY A 73 12.20 -5.58 -1.90
CA GLY A 73 11.74 -6.67 -1.05
C GLY A 73 11.45 -7.97 -1.84
N PRO A 74 11.33 -9.11 -1.13
CA PRO A 74 11.09 -10.39 -1.77
C PRO A 74 9.78 -10.40 -2.57
N ASP A 75 9.89 -10.87 -3.82
CA ASP A 75 8.79 -10.98 -4.79
C ASP A 75 7.68 -11.95 -4.39
N GLU A 76 7.96 -12.87 -3.46
CA GLU A 76 7.05 -13.93 -3.03
C GLU A 76 6.09 -13.43 -1.93
N GLY A 77 4.98 -12.81 -2.35
CA GLY A 77 3.77 -12.69 -1.54
C GLY A 77 3.52 -11.33 -0.86
N GLY A 78 4.43 -10.38 -1.00
CA GLY A 78 4.25 -8.99 -0.53
C GLY A 78 3.39 -8.14 -1.48
N PRO A 79 2.80 -7.01 -1.00
CA PRO A 79 2.13 -6.07 -1.88
C PRO A 79 3.14 -5.36 -2.78
N ARG A 80 3.06 -5.60 -4.08
CA ARG A 80 3.84 -4.81 -5.04
C ARG A 80 3.26 -3.40 -5.18
N PRO A 81 4.11 -2.37 -5.20
CA PRO A 81 3.65 -1.02 -5.46
C PRO A 81 3.10 -0.92 -6.88
N ARG A 82 2.00 -0.19 -7.00
CA ARG A 82 1.37 0.15 -8.27
C ARG A 82 1.92 1.49 -8.77
N PRO A 83 1.65 1.86 -10.04
CA PRO A 83 1.96 3.19 -10.54
C PRO A 83 1.46 4.26 -9.53
N ASN A 84 2.40 4.99 -8.93
CA ASN A 84 2.14 5.94 -7.85
C ASN A 84 2.79 7.28 -8.20
N PRO A 85 2.05 8.41 -8.16
CA PRO A 85 2.60 9.73 -8.50
C PRO A 85 3.74 10.19 -7.60
N ALA A 86 3.92 9.58 -6.42
CA ALA A 86 5.08 9.85 -5.58
C ALA A 86 6.39 9.27 -6.15
N LEU A 87 6.33 8.26 -7.02
CA LEU A 87 7.52 7.63 -7.58
C LEU A 87 8.20 8.49 -8.66
N PRO A 88 9.55 8.47 -8.73
CA PRO A 88 10.26 9.09 -9.84
C PRO A 88 9.83 8.51 -11.19
N PRO A 89 9.80 9.32 -12.29
CA PRO A 89 9.38 8.86 -13.61
C PRO A 89 10.13 7.61 -14.11
N ALA A 90 11.45 7.54 -13.91
CA ALA A 90 12.25 6.38 -14.30
C ALA A 90 11.79 5.07 -13.62
N VAL A 91 11.41 5.13 -12.35
CA VAL A 91 10.89 3.98 -11.60
C VAL A 91 9.49 3.62 -12.09
N MET A 92 8.69 4.62 -12.43
CA MET A 92 7.35 4.42 -13.00
C MET A 92 7.40 3.75 -14.37
N GLU A 93 8.34 4.13 -15.22
CA GLU A 93 8.58 3.50 -16.54
C GLU A 93 8.97 2.04 -16.38
N GLU A 94 9.90 1.74 -15.48
CA GLU A 94 10.29 0.37 -15.17
C GLU A 94 9.10 -0.45 -14.64
N LEU A 95 8.30 0.14 -13.74
CA LEU A 95 7.13 -0.51 -13.16
C LEU A 95 6.08 -0.84 -14.25
N VAL A 96 5.79 0.11 -15.14
CA VAL A 96 4.86 -0.08 -16.27
C VAL A 96 5.39 -1.16 -17.22
N ALA A 97 6.69 -1.16 -17.55
CA ALA A 97 7.29 -2.20 -18.39
C ALA A 97 7.10 -3.59 -17.78
N ARG A 98 7.41 -3.77 -16.49
CA ARG A 98 7.22 -5.03 -15.75
C ARG A 98 5.76 -5.52 -15.72
N TYR A 99 4.78 -4.61 -15.72
CA TYR A 99 3.36 -4.95 -15.79
C TYR A 99 2.87 -5.22 -17.23
N SER A 100 3.61 -4.73 -18.23
CA SER A 100 3.26 -4.87 -19.65
C SER A 100 3.90 -6.09 -20.30
N GLU A 101 4.86 -6.76 -19.64
CA GLU A 101 5.38 -8.07 -20.05
C GLU A 101 4.29 -9.16 -19.91
N PRO A 102 3.81 -9.77 -21.01
CA PRO A 102 2.90 -10.90 -20.92
C PRO A 102 3.68 -12.15 -20.50
N GLY A 103 3.72 -12.41 -19.19
CA GLY A 103 4.13 -13.68 -18.63
C GLY A 103 5.63 -13.86 -18.43
N VAL A 104 6.07 -13.71 -17.19
CA VAL A 104 7.10 -14.61 -16.67
C VAL A 104 6.44 -15.98 -16.52
N THR A 105 6.43 -16.75 -17.61
CA THR A 105 6.32 -18.20 -17.57
C THR A 105 7.38 -18.71 -16.60
N ARG A 106 6.93 -19.22 -15.46
CA ARG A 106 7.78 -20.06 -14.60
C ARG A 106 8.27 -21.22 -15.47
N PRO A 107 9.57 -21.53 -15.52
CA PRO A 107 9.98 -22.84 -16.03
C PRO A 107 9.41 -23.88 -15.06
N VAL A 108 8.43 -24.64 -15.53
CA VAL A 108 8.08 -25.92 -14.91
C VAL A 108 9.23 -26.87 -15.25
N SER A 109 9.93 -27.36 -14.22
CA SER A 109 10.77 -28.55 -14.33
C SER A 109 9.91 -29.80 -14.22
#